data_AF-A0A9K3CSA0-F1
#
_entry.id   AF-A0A9K3CSA0-F1
#
_cell.length_a   1.000
_cell.length_b   1.000
_cell.length_c   1.000
_cell.angle_alpha   90.00
_cell.angle_beta   90.00
_cell.angle_gamma   90.00
#
_symmetry.space_group_name_H-M   'P 1'
#
loop_
_entity.id
_entity.type
_entity.pdbx_description
1 polymer ?
#
loop_
_entity_poly.entity_id
_entity_poly.type
_entity_poly.pdbx_seq_one_letter_code
_entity_poly.pdbx_strand_id
1 'polypeptide(L)'
;AKYIMQTNATLLHRVPTEYLLRLECILVSVDGRPETTNAYRGDKVFDRIQQNVTDAIERGYSRSIVARMTCSLSTDIYEEVSYLLDSDRCPIPFDHVYWQLDVEFDAPMNNRWEDFPGWVRDTYVPGLERLHRDWMAQMRKTGKVGGIVPFTSTTETLLFSPDKPCGLRCSAGQEALSITTDGRVLACPIASPDNWNNIGTILCPKAQAAQEAELLAKNPDALKANHPEPLAEGQEEKAPTYHSCVNKANLTNPCPDCDIVGMCGGRCLYANLTQWWGPEGFDHVCDTVRALVRLVKSSDKEIQELIEAGKVDPEEFRYPAKQYSLEIIP
;
A
#
# COMPACT_ATOMS: atom_id res chain seq x y z
N ALA A 1 17.49 4.33 -12.61
CA ALA A 1 16.19 3.93 -12.05
C ALA A 1 16.33 3.85 -10.53
N LYS A 2 15.25 4.10 -9.78
CA LYS A 2 15.19 3.78 -8.35
C LYS A 2 14.62 2.37 -8.20
N TYR A 3 15.14 1.60 -7.25
CA TYR A 3 14.70 0.23 -7.01
C TYR A 3 14.14 0.12 -5.59
N ILE A 4 12.91 -0.36 -5.46
CA ILE A 4 12.25 -0.61 -4.17
C ILE A 4 11.97 -2.10 -4.08
N MET A 5 12.18 -2.68 -2.90
CA MET A 5 11.93 -4.10 -2.67
C MET A 5 10.87 -4.27 -1.58
N GLN A 6 9.74 -4.88 -1.93
CA GLN A 6 8.80 -5.42 -0.96
C GLN A 6 9.16 -6.87 -0.65
N THR A 7 9.31 -7.21 0.63
CA THR A 7 9.75 -8.53 1.06
C THR A 7 9.17 -8.92 2.42
N ASN A 8 9.07 -10.22 2.70
CA ASN A 8 8.84 -10.72 4.07
C ASN A 8 10.15 -10.76 4.89
N ALA A 9 11.27 -10.34 4.29
CA ALA A 9 12.62 -10.29 4.85
C ALA A 9 13.21 -11.62 5.36
N THR A 10 12.49 -12.73 5.34
CA THR A 10 12.96 -14.04 5.84
C THR A 10 14.17 -14.61 5.09
N LEU A 11 14.39 -14.16 3.85
CA LEU A 11 15.52 -14.55 3.00
C LEU A 11 16.32 -13.33 2.50
N LEU A 12 16.22 -12.17 3.16
CA LEU A 12 16.88 -10.94 2.73
C LEU A 12 18.42 -11.11 2.66
N HIS A 13 19.03 -11.90 3.54
CA HIS A 13 20.46 -12.24 3.49
C HIS A 13 20.91 -12.87 2.16
N ARG A 14 19.99 -13.48 1.39
CA ARG A 14 20.31 -14.10 0.09
C ARG A 14 20.48 -13.09 -1.04
N VAL A 15 20.02 -11.84 -0.87
CA VAL A 15 20.21 -10.79 -1.89
C VAL A 15 21.70 -10.44 -1.93
N PRO A 16 22.42 -10.57 -3.07
CA PRO A 16 23.83 -10.19 -3.15
C PRO A 16 24.05 -8.71 -2.79
N THR A 17 25.18 -8.40 -2.14
CA THR A 17 25.44 -7.05 -1.60
C THR A 17 25.39 -5.99 -2.69
N GLU A 18 25.89 -6.30 -3.88
CA GLU A 18 25.87 -5.38 -5.02
C GLU A 18 24.46 -4.94 -5.46
N TYR A 19 23.43 -5.77 -5.23
CA TYR A 19 22.05 -5.44 -5.55
C TYR A 19 21.35 -4.81 -4.35
N LEU A 20 21.62 -5.33 -3.14
CA LEU A 20 21.10 -4.78 -1.89
C LEU A 20 21.40 -3.27 -1.79
N LEU A 21 22.64 -2.86 -2.06
CA LEU A 21 23.07 -1.46 -1.96
C LEU A 21 22.54 -0.55 -3.08
N ARG A 22 21.86 -1.11 -4.09
CA ARG A 22 21.18 -0.34 -5.15
C ARG A 22 19.71 -0.05 -4.81
N LEU A 23 19.18 -0.66 -3.75
CA LEU A 23 17.81 -0.42 -3.31
C LEU A 23 17.72 0.96 -2.63
N GLU A 24 16.73 1.74 -3.03
CA GLU A 24 16.37 3.02 -2.40
C GLU A 24 15.57 2.78 -1.11
N CYS A 25 14.79 1.70 -1.06
CA CYS A 25 13.92 1.38 0.06
C CYS A 25 13.62 -0.13 0.12
N ILE A 26 13.49 -0.64 1.34
CA ILE A 26 13.02 -2.00 1.64
C ILE A 26 11.72 -1.89 2.44
N LEU A 27 10.63 -2.38 1.85
CA LEU A 27 9.34 -2.53 2.52
C LEU A 27 9.28 -3.92 3.14
N VAL A 28 9.33 -3.98 4.47
CA VAL A 28 9.34 -5.24 5.24
C VAL A 28 7.93 -5.57 5.69
N SER A 29 7.45 -6.75 5.34
CA SER A 29 6.13 -7.23 5.78
C SER A 29 6.20 -7.71 7.23
N VAL A 30 5.72 -6.88 8.15
CA VAL A 30 5.74 -7.06 9.62
C VAL A 30 4.46 -6.42 10.18
N ASP A 31 3.77 -7.07 11.11
CA ASP A 31 2.42 -6.65 11.52
C ASP A 31 2.37 -5.94 12.88
N GLY A 32 3.52 -5.75 13.52
CA GLY A 32 3.61 -5.12 14.84
C GLY A 32 4.64 -5.80 15.73
N ARG A 33 4.30 -5.95 17.00
CA ARG A 33 5.06 -6.68 18.02
C ARG A 33 5.34 -8.12 17.61
N PRO A 34 6.34 -8.78 18.25
CA PRO A 34 6.69 -10.16 17.93
C PRO A 34 5.50 -11.12 18.02
N GLU A 35 4.64 -10.99 19.05
CA GLU A 35 3.46 -11.82 19.22
C GLU A 35 2.46 -11.67 18.06
N THR A 36 2.18 -10.44 17.64
CA THR A 36 1.24 -10.13 16.55
C THR A 36 1.80 -10.60 15.20
N THR A 37 3.06 -10.27 14.92
CA THR A 37 3.74 -10.70 13.68
C THR A 37 3.82 -12.22 13.59
N ASN A 38 4.20 -12.91 14.67
CA ASN A 38 4.35 -14.36 14.65
C ASN A 38 2.99 -15.09 14.58
N ALA A 39 1.93 -14.51 15.17
CA ALA A 39 0.58 -15.07 15.06
C ALA A 39 0.08 -15.09 13.61
N TYR A 40 0.32 -14.03 12.84
CA TYR A 40 -0.16 -13.91 11.46
C TYR A 40 0.79 -14.45 10.39
N ARG A 41 2.10 -14.33 10.60
CA ARG A 41 3.11 -14.65 9.57
C ARG A 41 3.85 -15.96 9.84
N GLY A 42 3.65 -16.56 11.00
CA GLY A 42 4.24 -17.84 11.40
C GLY A 42 5.29 -17.71 12.50
N ASP A 43 5.58 -18.84 13.15
CA ASP A 43 6.47 -18.88 14.31
C ASP A 43 7.88 -18.35 14.00
N LYS A 44 8.40 -17.51 14.90
CA LYS A 44 9.73 -16.85 14.80
C LYS A 44 9.96 -16.08 13.51
N VAL A 45 8.92 -15.53 12.88
CA VAL A 45 9.08 -14.69 11.70
C VAL A 45 9.65 -13.33 12.09
N PHE A 46 9.20 -12.74 13.19
CA PHE A 46 9.76 -11.47 13.69
C PHE A 46 11.27 -11.58 13.94
N ASP A 47 11.73 -12.64 14.62
CA ASP A 47 13.15 -12.88 14.88
C ASP A 47 13.96 -13.01 13.58
N ARG A 48 13.41 -13.72 12.58
CA ARG A 48 14.03 -13.87 11.26
C ARG A 48 14.10 -12.55 10.50
N ILE A 49 13.06 -11.72 10.59
CA ILE A 49 13.06 -10.38 10.01
C ILE A 49 14.17 -9.56 10.66
N GLN A 50 14.21 -9.50 11.99
CA GLN A 50 15.24 -8.78 12.74
C GLN A 50 16.64 -9.22 12.32
N GLN A 51 16.93 -10.52 12.35
CA GLN A 51 18.24 -11.07 11.99
C GLN A 51 18.66 -10.64 10.59
N ASN A 52 17.78 -10.75 9.60
CA ASN A 52 18.14 -10.46 8.22
C ASN A 52 18.18 -8.96 7.89
N VAL A 53 17.41 -8.13 8.60
CA VAL A 53 17.54 -6.67 8.50
C VAL A 53 18.86 -6.22 9.12
N THR A 54 19.27 -6.79 10.25
CA THR A 54 20.58 -6.54 10.84
C THR A 54 21.70 -6.95 9.87
N ASP A 55 21.64 -8.14 9.24
CA ASP A 55 22.60 -8.55 8.20
C ASP A 55 22.68 -7.52 7.06
N ALA A 56 21.54 -7.03 6.57
CA ALA A 56 21.52 -6.04 5.51
C ALA A 56 22.23 -4.73 5.91
N ILE A 57 22.00 -4.26 7.14
CA ILE A 57 22.65 -3.06 7.69
C ILE A 57 24.16 -3.29 7.88
N GLU A 58 24.56 -4.43 8.44
CA GLU A 58 25.98 -4.82 8.62
C GLU A 58 26.73 -4.90 7.28
N ARG A 59 26.02 -5.27 6.21
CA ARG A 59 26.54 -5.28 4.84
C ARG A 59 26.53 -3.92 4.15
N GLY A 60 26.16 -2.86 4.87
CA GLY A 60 26.25 -1.46 4.45
C GLY A 60 24.96 -0.85 3.92
N TYR A 61 23.80 -1.52 4.04
CA TYR A 61 22.53 -0.89 3.68
C TYR A 61 22.19 0.23 4.67
N SER A 62 22.03 1.44 4.14
CA SER A 62 21.81 2.66 4.95
C SER A 62 20.63 3.51 4.43
N ARG A 63 19.77 2.92 3.59
CA ARG A 63 18.59 3.58 3.02
C ARG A 63 17.35 3.18 3.80
N SER A 64 16.18 3.64 3.36
CA SER A 64 15.00 3.54 4.20
C SER A 64 14.48 2.10 4.36
N ILE A 65 14.07 1.76 5.59
CA ILE A 65 13.36 0.54 5.94
C ILE A 65 11.97 0.92 6.41
N VAL A 66 10.95 0.40 5.74
CA VAL A 66 9.56 0.74 6.00
C VAL A 66 8.83 -0.51 6.47
N ALA A 67 8.14 -0.42 7.60
CA ALA A 67 7.25 -1.46 8.08
C ALA A 67 5.94 -1.41 7.27
N ARG A 68 5.64 -2.52 6.59
CA ARG A 68 4.41 -2.77 5.85
C ARG A 68 3.57 -3.75 6.66
N MET A 69 2.54 -3.26 7.33
CA MET A 69 1.65 -4.07 8.15
C MET A 69 0.40 -4.52 7.39
N THR A 70 -0.13 -5.65 7.80
CA THR A 70 -1.49 -6.08 7.49
C THR A 70 -2.26 -6.14 8.82
N CYS A 71 -3.25 -5.27 8.98
CA CYS A 71 -4.10 -5.22 10.16
C CYS A 71 -5.25 -6.20 9.99
N SER A 72 -5.46 -7.01 11.02
CA SER A 72 -6.53 -7.99 11.11
C SER A 72 -7.11 -8.01 12.53
N LEU A 73 -8.06 -8.91 12.78
CA LEU A 73 -8.84 -9.14 14.00
C LEU A 73 -8.18 -8.78 15.35
N SER A 74 -6.96 -9.23 15.60
CA SER A 74 -6.26 -9.06 16.88
C SER A 74 -5.32 -7.86 16.91
N THR A 75 -5.37 -7.01 15.89
CA THR A 75 -4.50 -5.84 15.77
C THR A 75 -5.05 -4.70 16.62
N ASP A 76 -4.27 -4.25 17.60
CA ASP A 76 -4.43 -2.93 18.19
C ASP A 76 -3.49 -1.97 17.47
N ILE A 77 -4.04 -1.15 16.57
CA ILE A 77 -3.24 -0.28 15.71
C ILE A 77 -2.31 0.65 16.50
N TYR A 78 -2.72 1.10 17.68
CA TYR A 78 -1.89 1.96 18.51
C TYR A 78 -0.68 1.21 19.04
N GLU A 79 -0.90 0.04 19.65
CA GLU A 79 0.19 -0.74 20.25
C GLU A 79 1.17 -1.23 19.18
N GLU A 80 0.67 -1.67 18.02
CA GLU A 80 1.53 -2.20 16.95
C GLU A 80 2.37 -1.11 16.27
N VAL A 81 1.76 0.02 15.88
CA VAL A 81 2.48 1.12 15.23
C VAL A 81 3.44 1.79 16.22
N SER A 82 3.01 2.00 17.47
CA SER A 82 3.87 2.63 18.49
C SER A 82 5.08 1.75 18.81
N TYR A 83 4.91 0.42 18.85
CA TYR A 83 6.03 -0.49 19.01
C TYR A 83 7.03 -0.36 17.86
N LEU A 84 6.57 -0.43 16.61
CA LEU A 84 7.44 -0.42 15.42
C LEU A 84 8.23 0.89 15.24
N LEU A 85 7.72 2.01 15.73
CA LEU A 85 8.38 3.32 15.65
C LEU A 85 9.21 3.68 16.89
N ASP A 86 9.17 2.86 17.94
CA ASP A 86 9.93 3.10 19.17
C ASP A 86 11.27 2.35 19.12
N SER A 87 12.36 3.08 18.89
CA SER A 87 13.72 2.53 18.80
C SER A 87 14.25 1.93 20.11
N ASP A 88 13.66 2.28 21.25
CA ASP A 88 14.03 1.69 22.55
C ASP A 88 13.36 0.33 22.75
N ARG A 89 12.27 0.04 22.01
CA ARG A 89 11.47 -1.20 22.12
C ARG A 89 11.62 -2.13 20.92
N CYS A 90 11.63 -1.60 19.71
CA CYS A 90 11.77 -2.36 18.48
C CYS A 90 13.23 -2.43 18.05
N PRO A 91 13.81 -3.64 17.90
CA PRO A 91 15.20 -3.79 17.50
C PRO A 91 15.45 -3.53 16.01
N ILE A 92 14.39 -3.29 15.23
CA ILE A 92 14.46 -3.04 13.80
C ILE A 92 14.28 -1.53 13.58
N PRO A 93 15.23 -0.83 12.93
CA PRO A 93 15.17 0.61 12.77
C PRO A 93 14.25 1.01 11.60
N PHE A 94 12.94 0.93 11.81
CA PHE A 94 11.96 1.39 10.83
C PHE A 94 11.91 2.91 10.78
N ASP A 95 12.07 3.50 9.59
CA ASP A 95 11.89 4.94 9.40
C ASP A 95 10.40 5.31 9.32
N HIS A 96 9.61 4.41 8.74
CA HIS A 96 8.20 4.64 8.45
C HIS A 96 7.37 3.38 8.64
N VAL A 97 6.09 3.58 8.95
CA VAL A 97 5.08 2.53 9.07
C VAL A 97 3.86 2.91 8.23
N TYR A 98 3.33 1.92 7.50
CA TYR A 98 2.02 1.99 6.87
C TYR A 98 1.34 0.63 6.94
N TRP A 99 0.03 0.62 6.72
CA TRP A 99 -0.76 -0.59 6.84
C TRP A 99 -1.92 -0.65 5.86
N GLN A 100 -2.42 -1.88 5.69
CA GLN A 100 -3.67 -2.22 5.02
C GLN A 100 -4.56 -3.02 5.95
N LEU A 101 -5.88 -2.83 5.88
CA LEU A 101 -6.85 -3.75 6.49
C LEU A 101 -7.02 -5.01 5.61
N ASP A 102 -7.09 -6.20 6.21
CA ASP A 102 -7.28 -7.48 5.49
C ASP A 102 -8.75 -7.82 5.18
N VAL A 103 -9.60 -6.80 5.07
CA VAL A 103 -11.06 -6.88 4.99
C VAL A 103 -11.56 -7.60 3.74
N GLU A 104 -11.11 -7.22 2.54
CA GLU A 104 -11.64 -7.78 1.29
C GLU A 104 -11.33 -9.27 1.06
N PHE A 105 -10.35 -9.81 1.80
CA PHE A 105 -9.97 -11.23 1.75
C PHE A 105 -10.83 -12.10 2.66
N ASP A 106 -11.79 -11.50 3.36
CA ASP A 106 -12.74 -12.18 4.22
C ASP A 106 -14.17 -12.03 3.67
N ALA A 107 -14.35 -12.28 2.37
CA ALA A 107 -15.66 -12.18 1.72
C ALA A 107 -16.46 -13.50 1.83
N PRO A 108 -17.76 -13.44 2.18
CA PRO A 108 -18.56 -12.25 2.52
C PRO A 108 -18.19 -11.69 3.91
N MET A 109 -18.51 -10.41 4.13
CA MET A 109 -18.18 -9.67 5.36
C MET A 109 -18.40 -10.47 6.64
N ASN A 110 -17.45 -10.36 7.57
CA ASN A 110 -17.45 -11.01 8.89
C ASN A 110 -17.38 -12.54 8.88
N ASN A 111 -16.92 -13.15 7.79
CA ASN A 111 -16.66 -14.59 7.77
C ASN A 111 -15.54 -15.01 8.75
N ARG A 112 -14.51 -14.17 8.93
CA ARG A 112 -13.48 -14.23 9.98
C ARG A 112 -13.62 -13.08 10.95
N TRP A 113 -13.95 -11.87 10.48
CA TRP A 113 -13.94 -10.66 11.32
C TRP A 113 -14.94 -10.68 12.50
N GLU A 114 -15.98 -11.51 12.42
CA GLU A 114 -17.13 -11.60 13.35
C GLU A 114 -17.91 -10.28 13.51
N ASP A 115 -17.27 -9.20 13.98
CA ASP A 115 -17.81 -7.84 14.14
C ASP A 115 -16.76 -6.79 13.72
N PHE A 116 -16.51 -6.66 12.41
CA PHE A 116 -15.64 -5.60 11.88
C PHE A 116 -16.08 -4.19 12.30
N PRO A 117 -17.37 -3.80 12.22
CA PRO A 117 -17.81 -2.47 12.67
C PRO A 117 -17.53 -2.21 14.15
N GLY A 118 -17.70 -3.22 15.01
CA GLY A 118 -17.35 -3.15 16.43
C GLY A 118 -15.85 -2.97 16.64
N TRP A 119 -15.01 -3.73 15.96
CA TRP A 119 -13.55 -3.54 16.01
C TRP A 119 -13.13 -2.14 15.56
N VAL A 120 -13.75 -1.62 14.49
CA VAL A 120 -13.49 -0.25 14.00
C VAL A 120 -13.80 0.78 15.09
N ARG A 121 -14.99 0.68 15.70
CA ARG A 121 -15.50 1.61 16.71
C ARG A 121 -14.69 1.54 18.01
N ASP A 122 -14.42 0.33 18.50
CA ASP A 122 -13.95 0.12 19.87
C ASP A 122 -12.42 0.04 19.95
N THR A 123 -11.74 -0.31 18.86
CA THR A 123 -10.28 -0.52 18.83
C THR A 123 -9.59 0.37 17.81
N TYR A 124 -9.94 0.25 16.54
CA TYR A 124 -9.17 0.85 15.45
C TYR A 124 -9.20 2.38 15.46
N VAL A 125 -10.39 3.00 15.44
CA VAL A 125 -10.52 4.47 15.42
C VAL A 125 -9.95 5.10 16.69
N PRO A 126 -10.26 4.62 17.91
CA PRO A 126 -9.61 5.14 19.13
C PRO A 126 -8.08 5.00 19.11
N GLY A 127 -7.55 3.89 18.56
CA GLY A 127 -6.13 3.70 18.36
C GLY A 127 -5.52 4.71 17.39
N LEU A 128 -6.21 4.98 16.28
CA LEU A 128 -5.82 5.98 15.28
C LEU A 128 -5.79 7.40 15.86
N GLU A 129 -6.77 7.76 16.69
CA GLU A 129 -6.81 9.03 17.42
C GLU A 129 -5.64 9.17 18.39
N ARG A 130 -5.29 8.09 19.11
CA ARG A 130 -4.13 8.07 20.00
C ARG A 130 -2.82 8.26 19.22
N LEU A 131 -2.65 7.55 18.10
CA LEU A 131 -1.48 7.71 17.23
C LEU A 131 -1.37 9.14 16.71
N HIS A 132 -2.47 9.73 16.24
CA HIS A 132 -2.47 11.11 15.73
C HIS A 132 -2.10 12.13 16.81
N ARG A 133 -2.65 11.99 18.02
CA ARG A 133 -2.30 12.85 19.15
C ARG A 133 -0.81 12.78 19.48
N ASP A 134 -0.25 11.58 19.53
CA ASP A 134 1.16 11.35 19.86
C ASP A 134 2.07 11.86 18.73
N TRP A 135 1.67 11.68 17.47
CA TRP A 135 2.34 12.24 16.29
C TRP A 135 2.37 13.78 16.30
N MET A 136 1.25 14.44 16.63
CA MET A 136 1.20 15.89 16.83
C MET A 136 2.07 16.33 18.01
N ALA A 137 2.05 15.60 19.13
CA ALA A 137 2.88 15.90 20.29
C ALA A 137 4.39 15.80 19.99
N GLN A 138 4.80 14.81 19.18
CA GLN A 138 6.17 14.69 18.70
C GLN A 138 6.57 15.91 17.86
N MET A 139 5.74 16.34 16.91
CA MET A 139 6.01 17.52 16.10
C MET A 139 6.15 18.79 16.96
N ARG A 140 5.25 19.00 17.92
CA ARG A 140 5.34 20.14 18.86
C ARG A 140 6.63 20.13 19.67
N LYS A 141 7.08 18.96 20.11
CA LYS A 141 8.23 18.80 21.01
C LYS A 141 9.57 18.87 20.28
N THR A 142 9.64 18.27 19.09
CA THR A 142 10.91 17.99 18.40
C THR A 142 11.05 18.71 17.06
N GLY A 143 9.96 19.21 16.49
CA GLY A 143 9.93 19.73 15.13
C GLY A 143 10.00 18.65 14.04
N LYS A 144 10.03 17.37 14.41
CA LYS A 144 10.12 16.22 13.50
C LYS A 144 8.77 15.56 13.27
N VAL A 145 8.48 15.25 12.01
CA VAL A 145 7.28 14.51 11.60
C VAL A 145 7.53 13.03 11.85
N GLY A 146 6.66 12.39 12.65
CA GLY A 146 6.77 10.94 12.88
C GLY A 146 6.45 10.15 11.61
N GLY A 147 7.11 9.00 11.42
CA GLY A 147 7.04 8.16 10.24
C GLY A 147 5.71 7.41 10.02
N ILE A 148 4.56 8.00 10.36
CA ILE A 148 3.24 7.41 10.13
C ILE A 148 2.73 7.85 8.75
N VAL A 149 2.89 6.98 7.76
CA VAL A 149 2.61 7.31 6.35
C VAL A 149 1.16 7.73 6.09
N PRO A 150 0.12 7.10 6.69
CA PRO A 150 -1.26 7.52 6.47
C PRO A 150 -1.53 8.98 6.89
N PHE A 151 -0.92 9.48 7.97
CA PHE A 151 -1.00 10.88 8.37
C PHE A 151 -0.17 11.77 7.45
N THR A 152 1.08 11.38 7.21
CA THR A 152 2.06 12.16 6.44
C THR A 152 1.57 12.40 5.01
N SER A 153 1.23 11.34 4.26
CA SER A 153 0.77 11.45 2.86
C SER A 153 -0.58 12.19 2.70
N THR A 154 -1.48 12.08 3.69
CA THR A 154 -2.74 12.82 3.68
C THR A 154 -2.51 14.31 3.97
N THR A 155 -1.58 14.63 4.88
CA THR A 155 -1.17 16.01 5.21
C THR A 155 -0.43 16.65 4.04
N GLU A 156 0.47 15.93 3.38
CA GLU A 156 1.17 16.38 2.17
C GLU A 156 0.20 16.93 1.12
N THR A 157 -0.96 16.29 0.97
CA THR A 157 -1.99 16.74 0.02
C THR A 157 -2.61 18.07 0.43
N LEU A 158 -2.88 18.28 1.73
CA LEU A 158 -3.38 19.55 2.24
C LEU A 158 -2.37 20.67 2.02
N LEU A 159 -1.11 20.41 2.32
CA LEU A 159 -0.07 21.43 2.30
C LEU A 159 0.32 21.83 0.87
N PHE A 160 0.45 20.85 -0.03
CA PHE A 160 1.08 21.07 -1.33
C PHE A 160 0.14 20.96 -2.53
N SER A 161 -1.08 20.44 -2.35
CA SER A 161 -2.02 20.25 -3.45
C SER A 161 -3.50 20.36 -2.99
N PRO A 162 -3.88 21.38 -2.21
CA PRO A 162 -5.23 21.48 -1.65
C PRO A 162 -6.33 21.56 -2.74
N ASP A 163 -6.02 22.17 -3.88
CA ASP A 163 -6.96 22.38 -4.98
C ASP A 163 -6.92 21.29 -6.06
N LYS A 164 -6.09 20.25 -5.89
CA LYS A 164 -5.92 19.18 -6.89
C LYS A 164 -6.32 17.83 -6.30
N PRO A 165 -7.16 17.04 -6.99
CA PRO A 165 -7.41 15.67 -6.59
C PRO A 165 -6.10 14.88 -6.45
N CYS A 166 -5.94 14.17 -5.34
CA CYS A 166 -4.71 13.42 -5.07
C CYS A 166 -4.51 12.21 -6.00
N GLY A 167 -5.59 11.74 -6.65
CA GLY A 167 -5.61 10.48 -7.40
C GLY A 167 -5.47 9.27 -6.47
N LEU A 168 -5.34 8.07 -7.03
CA LEU A 168 -5.14 6.86 -6.22
C LEU A 168 -3.83 6.96 -5.43
N ARG A 169 -3.89 6.69 -4.12
CA ARG A 169 -2.73 6.80 -3.22
C ARG A 169 -1.60 5.83 -3.57
N CYS A 170 -1.94 4.61 -3.97
CA CYS A 170 -0.99 3.63 -4.51
C CYS A 170 -0.70 3.82 -6.00
N SER A 171 -1.46 4.70 -6.67
CA SER A 171 -1.41 4.99 -8.11
C SER A 171 -1.66 3.79 -9.04
N ALA A 172 -2.18 2.68 -8.50
CA ALA A 172 -2.52 1.48 -9.25
C ALA A 172 -3.41 1.81 -10.46
N GLY A 173 -2.99 1.37 -11.64
CA GLY A 173 -3.71 1.58 -12.90
C GLY A 173 -3.64 3.00 -13.45
N GLN A 174 -3.16 4.00 -12.70
CA GLN A 174 -3.06 5.40 -13.12
C GLN A 174 -1.62 5.77 -13.47
N GLU A 175 -0.70 5.63 -12.50
CA GLU A 175 0.72 5.92 -12.70
C GLU A 175 1.60 4.70 -12.42
N ALA A 176 1.08 3.71 -11.68
CA ALA A 176 1.73 2.45 -11.34
C ALA A 176 1.07 1.28 -12.07
N LEU A 177 1.90 0.40 -12.63
CA LEU A 177 1.49 -0.83 -13.31
C LEU A 177 2.19 -2.02 -12.66
N SER A 178 1.53 -3.16 -12.61
CA SER A 178 2.13 -4.43 -12.19
C SER A 178 2.40 -5.30 -13.40
N ILE A 179 3.53 -6.01 -13.42
CA ILE A 179 3.86 -6.96 -14.49
C ILE A 179 4.01 -8.33 -13.84
N THR A 180 3.23 -9.30 -14.30
CA THR A 180 3.31 -10.68 -13.85
C THR A 180 4.45 -11.43 -14.55
N THR A 181 4.84 -12.58 -14.01
CA THR A 181 5.95 -13.39 -14.54
C THR A 181 5.67 -13.98 -15.93
N ASP A 182 4.39 -14.09 -16.31
CA ASP A 182 3.94 -14.49 -17.64
C ASP A 182 3.86 -13.32 -18.64
N GLY A 183 4.17 -12.10 -18.21
CA GLY A 183 4.20 -10.90 -19.05
C GLY A 183 2.90 -10.10 -19.11
N ARG A 184 1.82 -10.50 -18.43
CA ARG A 184 0.61 -9.66 -18.34
C ARG A 184 0.90 -8.36 -17.59
N VAL A 185 0.23 -7.29 -18.01
CA VAL A 185 0.23 -5.99 -17.36
C VAL A 185 -1.07 -5.86 -16.60
N LEU A 186 -0.98 -5.63 -15.30
CA LEU A 186 -2.11 -5.47 -14.40
C LEU A 186 -2.20 -4.03 -13.88
N ALA A 187 -3.43 -3.54 -13.65
CA ALA A 187 -3.65 -2.26 -13.00
C ALA A 187 -3.19 -2.27 -11.53
N CYS A 188 -3.47 -3.37 -10.84
CA CYS A 188 -3.24 -3.61 -9.42
C CYS A 188 -2.60 -4.99 -9.21
N PRO A 189 -1.66 -5.17 -8.26
CA PRO A 189 -1.04 -6.48 -8.01
C PRO A 189 -1.96 -7.50 -7.31
N ILE A 190 -3.09 -7.07 -6.72
CA ILE A 190 -3.91 -7.92 -5.84
C ILE A 190 -4.85 -8.86 -6.62
N ALA A 191 -5.51 -8.34 -7.64
CA ALA A 191 -6.62 -9.03 -8.32
C ALA A 191 -6.18 -9.66 -9.65
N SER A 192 -5.05 -10.37 -9.67
CA SER A 192 -4.49 -10.88 -10.93
C SER A 192 -5.42 -11.77 -11.79
N PRO A 193 -6.45 -12.43 -11.24
CA PRO A 193 -7.45 -13.17 -12.02
C PRO A 193 -8.66 -12.32 -12.45
N ASP A 194 -8.74 -11.03 -12.17
CA ASP A 194 -9.92 -10.26 -12.53
C ASP A 194 -9.76 -9.61 -13.92
N ASN A 195 -10.80 -9.71 -14.75
CA ASN A 195 -10.80 -9.12 -16.10
C ASN A 195 -10.54 -7.61 -16.10
N TRP A 196 -11.11 -6.86 -15.15
CA TRP A 196 -10.88 -5.41 -15.05
C TRP A 196 -9.41 -5.07 -14.79
N ASN A 197 -8.67 -6.01 -14.18
CA ASN A 197 -7.32 -5.80 -13.74
C ASN A 197 -6.30 -6.13 -14.84
N ASN A 198 -6.63 -7.02 -15.78
CA ASN A 198 -5.76 -7.32 -16.91
C ASN A 198 -5.89 -6.25 -18.00
N ILE A 199 -4.86 -5.41 -18.13
CA ILE A 199 -4.88 -4.19 -18.95
C ILE A 199 -3.89 -4.21 -20.12
N GLY A 200 -3.15 -5.31 -20.30
CA GLY A 200 -2.24 -5.51 -21.42
C GLY A 200 -1.22 -6.63 -21.22
N THR A 201 -0.18 -6.65 -22.05
CA THR A 201 0.95 -7.58 -21.97
C THR A 201 2.25 -6.88 -22.40
N ILE A 202 3.40 -7.19 -21.81
CA ILE A 202 4.70 -6.66 -22.27
C ILE A 202 5.26 -7.46 -23.45
N LEU A 203 4.60 -8.56 -23.83
CA LEU A 203 5.03 -9.41 -24.92
C LEU A 203 4.72 -8.76 -26.27
N CYS A 204 5.60 -8.96 -27.25
CA CYS A 204 5.27 -8.64 -28.63
C CYS A 204 4.23 -9.65 -29.19
N PRO A 205 3.50 -9.30 -30.27
CA PRO A 205 2.42 -10.14 -30.80
C PRO A 205 2.85 -11.59 -31.09
N LYS A 206 4.05 -11.75 -31.64
CA LYS A 206 4.63 -13.08 -31.93
C LYS A 206 4.90 -13.90 -30.67
N ALA A 207 5.43 -13.28 -29.63
CA ALA A 207 5.71 -13.96 -28.36
C ALA A 207 4.42 -14.32 -27.62
N GLN A 208 3.42 -13.43 -27.67
CA GLN A 208 2.09 -13.69 -27.13
C GLN A 208 1.43 -14.88 -27.82
N ALA A 209 1.37 -14.89 -29.16
CA ALA A 209 0.76 -15.99 -29.92
C ALA A 209 1.45 -17.35 -29.65
N ALA A 210 2.77 -17.36 -29.51
CA ALA A 210 3.51 -18.56 -29.15
C ALA A 210 3.17 -19.08 -27.74
N GLN A 211 3.06 -18.17 -26.76
CA GLN A 211 2.67 -18.50 -25.39
C GLN A 211 1.22 -19.03 -25.32
N GLU A 212 0.29 -18.39 -26.03
CA GLU A 212 -1.12 -18.80 -26.10
C GLU A 212 -1.28 -20.19 -26.75
N ALA A 213 -0.54 -20.47 -27.83
CA ALA A 213 -0.52 -21.79 -28.45
C ALA A 213 0.01 -22.87 -27.49
N GLU A 214 1.06 -22.57 -26.71
CA GLU A 214 1.58 -23.48 -25.69
C GLU A 214 0.56 -23.74 -24.57
N LEU A 215 -0.15 -22.69 -24.12
CA LEU A 215 -1.19 -22.81 -23.09
C LEU A 215 -2.37 -23.65 -23.58
N LEU A 216 -2.89 -23.38 -24.79
CA LEU A 216 -3.99 -24.14 -25.40
C LEU A 216 -3.63 -25.62 -25.62
N ALA A 217 -2.38 -25.91 -25.98
CA ALA A 217 -1.90 -27.28 -26.13
C ALA A 217 -1.90 -28.06 -24.80
N LYS A 218 -1.68 -27.38 -23.67
CA LYS A 218 -1.71 -27.98 -22.32
C LYS A 218 -3.11 -28.07 -21.75
N ASN A 219 -3.94 -27.06 -22.02
CA ASN A 219 -5.32 -26.99 -21.56
C ASN A 219 -6.18 -26.21 -22.59
N PRO A 220 -7.06 -26.88 -23.35
CA PRO A 220 -7.93 -26.23 -24.34
C PRO A 220 -8.86 -25.15 -23.77
N ASP A 221 -9.11 -25.17 -22.46
CA ASP A 221 -9.91 -24.17 -21.75
C ASP A 221 -9.08 -23.02 -21.15
N ALA A 222 -7.75 -23.03 -21.30
CA ALA A 222 -6.85 -22.06 -20.66
C ALA A 222 -7.16 -20.59 -21.01
N LEU A 223 -7.63 -20.32 -22.23
CA LEU A 223 -7.91 -18.95 -22.68
C LEU A 223 -9.32 -18.45 -22.30
N LYS A 224 -10.18 -19.28 -21.69
CA LYS A 224 -11.56 -18.89 -21.34
C LYS A 224 -11.64 -17.96 -20.12
N ALA A 225 -10.55 -17.78 -19.38
CA ALA A 225 -10.47 -16.88 -18.25
C ALA A 225 -9.29 -15.90 -18.42
N ASN A 226 -9.60 -14.61 -18.49
CA ASN A 226 -8.66 -13.50 -18.24
C ASN A 226 -7.48 -13.32 -19.21
N HIS A 227 -7.59 -13.76 -20.47
CA HIS A 227 -6.63 -13.39 -21.50
C HIS A 227 -7.03 -12.07 -22.16
N PRO A 228 -6.08 -11.15 -22.41
CA PRO A 228 -6.37 -9.94 -23.18
C PRO A 228 -6.86 -10.36 -24.58
N GLU A 229 -7.79 -9.58 -25.16
CA GLU A 229 -8.31 -9.89 -26.50
C GLU A 229 -7.15 -10.07 -27.50
N PRO A 230 -7.24 -11.05 -28.42
CA PRO A 230 -6.22 -11.24 -29.44
C PRO A 230 -6.05 -9.95 -30.24
N LEU A 231 -4.80 -9.57 -30.50
CA LEU A 231 -4.49 -8.40 -31.32
C LEU A 231 -5.09 -8.61 -32.72
N ALA A 232 -5.82 -7.61 -33.21
CA ALA A 232 -6.40 -7.64 -34.55
C ALA A 232 -5.29 -7.78 -35.61
N GLU A 233 -5.55 -8.55 -36.67
CA GLU A 233 -4.62 -8.73 -37.79
C GLU A 233 -4.19 -7.36 -38.36
N GLY A 234 -2.88 -7.08 -38.34
CA GLY A 234 -2.29 -5.84 -38.85
C GLY A 234 -1.85 -4.81 -37.81
N GLN A 235 -1.94 -5.10 -36.51
CA GLN A 235 -1.32 -4.26 -35.47
C GLN A 235 0.22 -4.41 -35.44
N GLU A 236 0.94 -3.30 -35.24
CA GLU A 236 2.41 -3.23 -35.28
C GLU A 236 3.10 -4.33 -34.45
N GLU A 237 4.23 -4.87 -34.92
CA GLU A 237 5.06 -5.86 -34.21
C GLU A 237 5.66 -5.38 -32.86
N LYS A 238 5.34 -4.16 -32.43
CA LYS A 238 5.96 -3.52 -31.27
C LYS A 238 5.20 -3.84 -29.99
N ALA A 239 5.95 -4.11 -28.92
CA ALA A 239 5.39 -4.25 -27.59
C ALA A 239 4.67 -2.94 -27.17
N PRO A 240 3.59 -3.03 -26.37
CA PRO A 240 2.89 -1.85 -25.92
C PRO A 240 3.77 -0.99 -25.02
N THR A 241 3.46 0.31 -25.00
CA THR A 241 4.16 1.30 -24.20
C THR A 241 3.46 1.49 -22.84
N TYR A 242 4.18 2.05 -21.87
CA TYR A 242 3.59 2.49 -20.60
C TYR A 242 2.29 3.30 -20.80
N HIS A 243 2.33 4.30 -21.69
CA HIS A 243 1.19 5.18 -21.97
C HIS A 243 -0.01 4.45 -22.56
N SER A 244 0.22 3.33 -23.27
CA SER A 244 -0.87 2.50 -23.79
C SER A 244 -1.50 1.56 -22.77
N CYS A 245 -0.97 1.48 -21.55
CA CYS A 245 -1.46 0.58 -20.49
C CYS A 245 -2.09 1.32 -19.31
N VAL A 246 -1.69 2.56 -19.03
CA VAL A 246 -2.25 3.36 -17.91
C VAL A 246 -3.66 3.87 -18.18
N ASN A 247 -4.36 4.25 -17.11
CA ASN A 247 -5.73 4.78 -17.05
C ASN A 247 -6.82 3.87 -17.62
N LYS A 248 -6.57 2.56 -17.65
CA LYS A 248 -7.52 1.53 -18.13
C LYS A 248 -8.43 0.98 -17.05
N ALA A 249 -8.11 1.18 -15.78
CA ALA A 249 -8.97 0.87 -14.64
C ALA A 249 -9.18 2.15 -13.82
N ASN A 250 -10.43 2.52 -13.59
CA ASN A 250 -10.81 3.78 -12.94
C ASN A 250 -11.82 3.51 -11.84
N LEU A 251 -11.87 4.42 -10.87
CA LEU A 251 -12.87 4.38 -9.81
C LEU A 251 -14.29 4.41 -10.40
N THR A 252 -15.18 3.63 -9.80
CA THR A 252 -16.62 3.63 -10.05
C THR A 252 -17.37 4.18 -8.83
N ASN A 253 -18.66 4.49 -9.02
CA ASN A 253 -19.49 5.01 -7.95
C ASN A 253 -19.50 4.07 -6.72
N PRO A 254 -19.41 4.63 -5.49
CA PRO A 254 -19.71 6.03 -5.15
C PRO A 254 -18.51 6.99 -5.13
N CYS A 255 -17.28 6.53 -5.37
CA CYS A 255 -16.09 7.35 -5.11
C CYS A 255 -15.97 8.61 -5.98
N PRO A 256 -16.22 8.60 -7.31
CA PRO A 256 -16.13 9.80 -8.14
C PRO A 256 -17.01 10.97 -7.66
N ASP A 257 -18.16 10.68 -7.05
CA ASP A 257 -19.13 11.67 -6.55
C ASP A 257 -18.93 12.01 -5.05
N CYS A 258 -17.92 11.44 -4.39
CA CYS A 258 -17.71 11.54 -2.94
C CYS A 258 -17.06 12.87 -2.51
N ASP A 259 -17.56 13.44 -1.41
CA ASP A 259 -17.14 14.72 -0.83
C ASP A 259 -15.66 14.78 -0.39
N ILE A 260 -15.06 13.63 -0.11
CA ILE A 260 -13.65 13.54 0.29
C ILE A 260 -12.74 12.92 -0.78
N VAL A 261 -13.23 12.60 -1.99
CA VAL A 261 -12.44 11.87 -3.00
C VAL A 261 -11.20 12.64 -3.44
N GLY A 262 -11.26 13.97 -3.50
CA GLY A 262 -10.10 14.81 -3.80
C GLY A 262 -8.95 14.61 -2.81
N MET A 263 -9.25 14.16 -1.60
CA MET A 263 -8.27 13.90 -0.54
C MET A 263 -8.01 12.41 -0.30
N CYS A 264 -9.02 11.55 -0.33
CA CYS A 264 -8.82 10.12 -0.09
C CYS A 264 -8.34 9.38 -1.34
N GLY A 265 -8.66 9.90 -2.53
CA GLY A 265 -8.27 9.32 -3.81
C GLY A 265 -8.98 8.01 -4.12
N GLY A 266 -10.08 7.69 -3.43
CA GLY A 266 -10.71 6.37 -3.45
C GLY A 266 -9.96 5.29 -2.66
N ARG A 267 -8.77 5.58 -2.12
CA ARG A 267 -7.84 4.71 -1.37
C ARG A 267 -7.48 3.40 -2.07
N CYS A 268 -8.42 2.47 -2.20
CA CYS A 268 -8.23 1.16 -2.81
C CYS A 268 -9.08 1.01 -4.07
N LEU A 269 -8.42 0.89 -5.22
CA LEU A 269 -9.09 0.58 -6.49
C LEU A 269 -9.77 -0.80 -6.44
N TYR A 270 -9.14 -1.78 -5.77
CA TYR A 270 -9.66 -3.14 -5.65
C TYR A 270 -10.97 -3.18 -4.83
N ALA A 271 -11.00 -2.53 -3.65
CA ALA A 271 -12.21 -2.37 -2.84
C ALA A 271 -13.36 -1.78 -3.64
N ASN A 272 -13.07 -0.74 -4.39
CA ASN A 272 -14.06 0.03 -5.12
C ASN A 272 -14.66 -0.77 -6.29
N LEU A 273 -13.83 -1.51 -7.02
CA LEU A 273 -14.28 -2.25 -8.20
C LEU A 273 -14.94 -3.58 -7.86
N THR A 274 -14.50 -4.24 -6.79
CA THR A 274 -15.03 -5.56 -6.44
C THR A 274 -16.19 -5.50 -5.46
N GLN A 275 -16.13 -4.58 -4.48
CA GLN A 275 -17.10 -4.47 -3.39
C GLN A 275 -17.50 -5.85 -2.84
N TRP A 276 -16.50 -6.71 -2.56
CA TRP A 276 -16.74 -8.10 -2.16
C TRP A 276 -17.61 -8.25 -0.90
N TRP A 277 -17.62 -7.24 -0.04
CA TRP A 277 -18.47 -7.15 1.16
C TRP A 277 -19.84 -6.49 0.92
N GLY A 278 -20.17 -6.19 -0.34
CA GLY A 278 -21.34 -5.40 -0.72
C GLY A 278 -21.23 -3.92 -0.35
N PRO A 279 -22.26 -3.12 -0.66
CA PRO A 279 -22.26 -1.67 -0.42
C PRO A 279 -22.09 -1.30 1.07
N GLU A 280 -22.76 -2.02 1.98
CA GLU A 280 -22.67 -1.76 3.42
C GLU A 280 -21.26 -2.02 3.97
N GLY A 281 -20.63 -3.13 3.57
CA GLY A 281 -19.24 -3.40 3.97
C GLY A 281 -18.24 -2.44 3.34
N PHE A 282 -18.48 -2.00 2.09
CA PHE A 282 -17.70 -0.93 1.48
C PHE A 282 -17.81 0.39 2.28
N ASP A 283 -19.01 0.73 2.76
CA ASP A 283 -19.22 1.91 3.60
C ASP A 283 -18.47 1.81 4.94
N HIS A 284 -18.43 0.63 5.57
CA HIS A 284 -17.63 0.41 6.79
C HIS A 284 -16.12 0.60 6.55
N VAL A 285 -15.58 0.15 5.42
CA VAL A 285 -14.19 0.43 5.05
C VAL A 285 -14.00 1.91 4.70
N CYS A 286 -14.98 2.55 4.06
CA CYS A 286 -14.94 3.98 3.78
C CYS A 286 -14.93 4.83 5.07
N ASP A 287 -15.57 4.36 6.14
CA ASP A 287 -15.62 5.05 7.43
C ASP A 287 -14.25 5.14 8.12
N THR A 288 -13.39 4.11 7.98
CA THR A 288 -12.01 4.16 8.50
C THR A 288 -11.19 5.23 7.77
N VAL A 289 -11.37 5.32 6.45
CA VAL A 289 -10.76 6.34 5.61
C VAL A 289 -11.27 7.74 5.96
N ARG A 290 -12.57 7.89 6.22
CA ARG A 290 -13.17 9.15 6.68
C ARG A 290 -12.63 9.56 8.04
N ALA A 291 -12.43 8.62 8.97
CA ALA A 291 -11.83 8.89 10.27
C ALA A 291 -10.41 9.46 10.13
N LEU A 292 -9.57 8.84 9.30
CA LEU A 292 -8.23 9.37 8.98
C LEU A 292 -8.29 10.79 8.41
N VAL A 293 -9.15 11.02 7.42
CA VAL A 293 -9.30 12.34 6.78
C VAL A 293 -9.75 13.40 7.79
N ARG A 294 -10.69 13.07 8.67
CA ARG A 294 -11.15 13.98 9.74
C ARG A 294 -10.02 14.32 10.70
N LEU A 295 -9.21 13.34 11.11
CA LEU A 295 -8.08 13.57 12.02
C LEU A 295 -7.03 14.49 11.42
N VAL A 296 -6.64 14.25 10.17
CA VAL A 296 -5.64 15.09 9.51
C VAL A 296 -6.17 16.52 9.31
N LYS A 297 -7.44 16.68 8.89
CA LYS A 297 -8.08 17.99 8.76
C LYS A 297 -8.22 18.73 10.09
N SER A 298 -8.46 18.03 11.21
CA SER A 298 -8.62 18.68 12.51
C SER A 298 -7.32 19.29 13.03
N SER A 299 -6.17 18.76 12.61
CA SER A 299 -4.84 19.31 12.92
C SER A 299 -4.27 20.29 11.90
N ASP A 300 -4.91 20.48 10.75
CA ASP A 300 -4.34 21.25 9.62
C ASP A 300 -3.88 22.66 10.04
N LYS A 301 -4.76 23.41 10.71
CA LYS A 301 -4.44 24.76 11.20
C LYS A 301 -3.21 24.77 12.12
N GLU A 302 -3.11 23.82 13.02
CA GLU A 302 -1.99 23.75 13.97
C GLU A 302 -0.68 23.37 13.26
N ILE A 303 -0.75 22.47 12.27
CA ILE A 303 0.41 22.12 11.43
C ILE A 303 0.91 23.36 10.67
N GLN A 304 0.00 24.15 10.09
CA GLN A 304 0.34 25.41 9.43
C GLN A 304 1.00 26.40 10.41
N GLU A 305 0.45 26.58 11.61
CA GLU A 305 1.04 27.43 12.65
C GLU A 305 2.45 26.98 13.06
N LEU A 306 2.71 25.66 13.15
CA LEU A 306 4.04 25.12 13.42
C LEU A 306 5.03 25.39 12.28
N ILE A 307 4.57 25.30 11.04
CA ILE A 307 5.37 25.61 9.84
C ILE A 307 5.68 27.11 9.77
N GLU A 308 4.67 27.97 9.94
CA GLU A 308 4.83 29.43 9.94
C GLU A 308 5.77 29.92 11.05
N ALA A 309 5.74 29.25 12.21
CA ALA A 309 6.66 29.51 13.32
C ALA A 309 8.08 28.96 13.09
N GLY A 310 8.35 28.29 11.95
CA GLY A 310 9.63 27.68 11.62
C GLY A 310 10.01 26.49 12.51
N LYS A 311 9.03 25.89 13.21
CA LYS A 311 9.26 24.75 14.12
C LYS A 311 9.28 23.41 13.39
N VAL A 312 8.53 23.29 12.30
CA VAL A 312 8.44 22.09 11.46
C VAL A 312 8.78 22.50 10.03
N ASP A 313 9.68 21.76 9.39
CA ASP A 313 9.95 21.93 7.96
C ASP A 313 8.81 21.28 7.17
N PRO A 314 8.08 22.01 6.30
CA PRO A 314 7.00 21.44 5.50
C PRO A 314 7.48 20.28 4.61
N GLU A 315 8.75 20.27 4.22
CA GLU A 315 9.32 19.21 3.38
C GLU A 315 9.42 17.86 4.12
N GLU A 316 9.36 17.83 5.46
CA GLU A 316 9.26 16.59 6.25
C GLU A 316 7.94 15.83 5.98
N PHE A 317 6.92 16.49 5.41
CA PHE A 317 5.69 15.83 4.98
C PHE A 317 5.79 15.19 3.59
N ARG A 318 6.84 15.47 2.81
CA ARG A 318 7.00 14.86 1.48
C ARG A 318 7.42 13.40 1.63
N TYR A 319 6.54 12.50 1.23
CA TYR A 319 6.83 11.08 1.28
C TYR A 319 6.47 10.41 -0.05
N PRO A 320 7.37 9.63 -0.68
CA PRO A 320 7.20 9.09 -2.02
C PRO A 320 6.22 7.89 -2.08
N ALA A 321 5.07 7.97 -1.39
CA ALA A 321 4.07 6.90 -1.30
C ALA A 321 3.62 6.39 -2.67
N LYS A 322 3.39 7.30 -3.63
CA LYS A 322 3.01 6.94 -5.00
C LYS A 322 4.11 6.16 -5.73
N GLN A 323 5.36 6.59 -5.59
CA GLN A 323 6.51 5.94 -6.24
C GLN A 323 6.78 4.56 -5.66
N TYR A 324 6.48 4.36 -4.37
CA TYR A 324 6.58 3.06 -3.71
C TYR A 324 5.32 2.21 -3.91
N SER A 325 4.30 2.74 -4.60
CA SER A 325 2.98 2.13 -4.78
C SER A 325 2.39 1.63 -3.46
N LEU A 326 2.51 2.45 -2.40
CA LEU A 326 2.00 2.06 -1.09
C LEU A 326 0.48 2.06 -1.11
N GLU A 327 -0.05 0.87 -1.05
CA GLU A 327 -1.44 0.64 -0.72
C GLU A 327 -1.65 0.99 0.75
N ILE A 328 -2.37 2.07 0.98
CA ILE A 328 -2.72 2.58 2.30
C ILE A 328 -4.23 2.50 2.39
N ILE A 329 -4.71 1.48 3.11
CA ILE A 329 -6.12 1.27 3.44
C ILE A 329 -6.19 1.33 4.97
N PRO A 330 -6.24 2.55 5.53
CA PRO A 330 -6.38 2.76 6.95
C PRO A 330 -7.86 2.72 7.32
#